data_AF-A0A4Q3AJM4-F1
#
_entry.id   AF-A0A4Q3AJM4-F1
#
_cell.length_a   1.000
_cell.length_b   1.000
_cell.length_c   1.000
_cell.angle_alpha   90.00
_cell.angle_beta   90.00
_cell.angle_gamma   90.00
#
_symmetry.space_group_name_H-M   'P 1'
#
loop_
_entity.id
_entity.type
_entity.pdbx_description
1 polymer ?
#
loop_
_entity_poly.entity_id
_entity_poly.type
_entity_poly.pdbx_seq_one_letter_code
_entity_poly.pdbx_strand_id
1 'polypeptide(L)'
;MAMWFLGQTVTTTIPEKPLSWGELATRYVQMGMDAAVTFAPKVLIAVVIGFVGWKIMKVISRWLHRALEAKAVDPSLRPFLGSLLDVILKVVLVITLITFLGIPTSSFVAVIGAAGLAIGLALSGTLQNF
;
A
#
# COMPACT_ATOMS: atom_id res chain seq x y z
N MET A 1 57.97 -17.49 -2.17
CA MET A 1 56.87 -18.47 -2.18
C MET A 1 55.51 -17.90 -1.71
N ALA A 2 55.35 -16.59 -1.48
CA ALA A 2 54.06 -16.01 -1.03
C ALA A 2 53.40 -15.02 -2.03
N MET A 3 54.02 -14.73 -3.19
CA MET A 3 53.49 -13.77 -4.17
C MET A 3 52.46 -14.36 -5.16
N TRP A 4 52.19 -15.67 -5.12
CA TRP A 4 51.27 -16.33 -6.08
C TRP A 4 49.78 -16.19 -5.70
N PHE A 5 49.47 -15.74 -4.48
CA PHE A 5 48.09 -15.70 -3.95
C PHE A 5 47.38 -14.34 -4.08
N LEU A 6 48.08 -13.26 -4.41
CA LEU A 6 47.49 -11.91 -4.48
C LEU A 6 46.82 -11.57 -5.83
N GLY A 7 46.88 -12.47 -6.82
CA GLY A 7 46.34 -12.25 -8.17
C GLY A 7 44.97 -12.88 -8.46
N GLN A 8 44.40 -13.66 -7.52
CA GLN A 8 43.17 -14.44 -7.78
C GLN A 8 41.91 -13.88 -7.11
N THR A 9 42.00 -12.75 -6.39
CA THR A 9 40.89 -12.21 -5.60
C THR A 9 39.99 -11.22 -6.35
N VAL A 10 40.21 -11.01 -7.66
CA VAL A 10 39.41 -10.08 -8.51
C VAL A 10 38.72 -10.79 -9.69
N THR A 11 39.09 -12.03 -10.01
CA THR A 11 38.56 -12.74 -11.20
C THR A 11 37.36 -13.66 -10.94
N THR A 12 36.91 -13.82 -9.68
CA THR A 12 35.80 -14.74 -9.35
C THR A 12 34.40 -14.10 -9.38
N THR A 13 34.28 -12.78 -9.52
CA THR A 13 32.98 -12.07 -9.50
C THR A 13 32.62 -11.34 -10.79
N ILE A 14 33.53 -11.25 -11.77
CA ILE A 14 33.23 -10.65 -13.08
C ILE A 14 33.21 -11.75 -14.15
N PRO A 15 32.06 -12.05 -14.78
CA PRO A 15 31.98 -13.07 -15.82
C PRO A 15 32.91 -12.71 -16.98
N GLU A 16 33.83 -13.62 -17.33
CA GLU A 16 34.88 -13.44 -18.35
C GLU A 16 34.35 -13.23 -19.79
N LYS A 17 33.05 -13.43 -20.01
CA LYS A 17 32.34 -13.17 -21.27
C LYS A 17 31.15 -12.23 -20.98
N PRO A 18 31.00 -11.10 -21.70
CA PRO A 18 29.77 -10.33 -21.65
C PRO A 18 28.62 -11.22 -22.12
N LEU A 19 27.52 -11.23 -21.36
CA LEU A 19 26.29 -11.94 -21.74
C LEU A 19 25.89 -11.50 -23.15
N SER A 20 25.70 -12.48 -24.04
CA SER A 20 25.22 -12.24 -25.40
C SER A 20 23.90 -11.47 -25.34
N TRP A 21 23.62 -10.57 -26.29
CA TRP A 21 22.33 -9.87 -26.36
C TRP A 21 21.12 -10.81 -26.32
N GLY A 22 21.27 -12.04 -26.83
CA GLY A 22 20.27 -13.09 -26.71
C GLY A 22 20.13 -13.66 -25.29
N GLU A 23 21.24 -13.79 -24.54
CA GLU A 23 21.25 -14.25 -23.14
C GLU A 23 20.70 -13.17 -22.18
N LEU A 24 20.97 -11.88 -22.47
CA LEU A 24 20.35 -10.77 -21.74
C LEU A 24 18.85 -10.72 -22.01
N ALA A 25 18.44 -10.79 -23.28
CA ALA A 25 17.04 -10.82 -23.65
C ALA A 25 16.29 -11.96 -22.96
N THR A 26 16.83 -13.18 -22.96
CA THR A 26 16.19 -14.31 -22.28
C THR A 26 16.16 -14.11 -20.76
N ARG A 27 17.19 -13.54 -20.12
CA ARG A 27 17.16 -13.23 -18.70
C ARG A 27 16.10 -12.19 -18.33
N TYR A 28 15.99 -11.10 -19.08
CA TYR A 28 14.94 -10.09 -18.85
C TYR A 28 13.54 -10.67 -19.08
N VAL A 29 13.38 -11.49 -20.12
CA VAL A 29 12.11 -12.17 -20.41
C VAL A 29 11.76 -13.17 -19.30
N GLN A 30 12.72 -13.95 -18.82
CA GLN A 30 12.50 -14.91 -17.73
C GLN A 30 12.17 -14.20 -16.42
N MET A 31 12.90 -13.14 -16.04
CA MET A 31 12.57 -12.34 -14.86
C MET A 31 11.17 -11.73 -14.94
N GLY A 32 10.77 -11.25 -16.12
CA GLY A 32 9.42 -10.73 -16.36
C GLY A 32 8.34 -11.80 -16.28
N MET A 33 8.59 -12.98 -16.85
CA MET A 33 7.66 -14.12 -16.83
C MET A 33 7.47 -14.68 -15.41
N ASP A 34 8.55 -14.87 -14.66
CA ASP A 34 8.49 -15.36 -13.28
C ASP A 34 7.74 -14.38 -12.37
N ALA A 35 7.99 -13.08 -12.54
CA ALA A 35 7.23 -12.04 -11.86
C ALA A 35 5.76 -12.07 -12.27
N ALA A 36 5.44 -12.16 -13.57
CA ALA A 36 4.07 -12.19 -14.06
C ALA A 36 3.27 -13.38 -13.52
N VAL A 37 3.83 -14.60 -13.53
CA VAL A 37 3.18 -15.81 -13.02
C VAL A 37 2.94 -15.71 -11.51
N THR A 38 3.83 -15.04 -10.78
CA THR A 38 3.71 -14.86 -9.33
C THR A 38 2.74 -13.74 -8.93
N PHE A 39 2.71 -12.64 -9.68
CA PHE A 39 1.90 -11.46 -9.38
C PHE A 39 0.50 -11.51 -9.97
N ALA A 40 0.30 -12.08 -11.17
CA ALA A 40 -1.01 -12.17 -11.82
C ALA A 40 -2.11 -12.78 -10.93
N PRO A 41 -1.91 -13.93 -10.25
CA PRO A 41 -2.93 -14.48 -9.35
C PRO A 41 -3.14 -13.59 -8.11
N LYS A 42 -2.10 -12.95 -7.59
CA LYS A 42 -2.22 -12.00 -6.45
C LYS A 42 -3.06 -10.78 -6.83
N VAL A 43 -2.85 -10.23 -8.02
CA VAL A 43 -3.64 -9.11 -8.53
C VAL A 43 -5.10 -9.50 -8.72
N LEU A 44 -5.37 -10.68 -9.28
CA LEU A 44 -6.74 -11.20 -9.42
C LEU A 44 -7.45 -11.30 -8.05
N ILE A 45 -6.80 -11.89 -7.06
CA ILE A 45 -7.36 -12.00 -5.70
C ILE A 45 -7.53 -10.61 -5.08
N ALA A 46 -6.57 -9.70 -5.25
CA ALA A 46 -6.68 -8.33 -4.78
C ALA A 46 -7.89 -7.60 -5.38
N VAL A 47 -8.19 -7.81 -6.66
CA VAL A 47 -9.39 -7.24 -7.30
C VAL A 47 -10.67 -7.81 -6.67
N VAL A 48 -10.73 -9.11 -6.41
CA VAL A 48 -11.87 -9.75 -5.73
C VAL A 48 -12.03 -9.19 -4.31
N ILE A 49 -10.94 -9.11 -3.54
CA ILE A 49 -10.93 -8.50 -2.20
C ILE A 49 -11.37 -7.04 -2.28
N GLY A 50 -10.92 -6.28 -3.27
CA GLY A 50 -11.31 -4.90 -3.46
C GLY A 50 -12.81 -4.74 -3.72
N PHE A 51 -13.38 -5.61 -4.55
CA PHE A 51 -14.82 -5.61 -4.85
C PHE A 51 -15.66 -5.97 -3.62
N VAL A 52 -15.29 -7.04 -2.91
CA VAL A 52 -15.95 -7.49 -1.68
C VAL A 52 -15.78 -6.44 -0.57
N GLY A 53 -14.57 -5.93 -0.42
CA GLY A 53 -14.21 -4.88 0.53
C GLY A 53 -15.06 -3.62 0.32
N TRP A 54 -15.23 -3.17 -0.93
CA TRP A 54 -16.11 -2.05 -1.23
C TRP A 54 -17.54 -2.31 -0.75
N LYS A 55 -18.10 -3.49 -1.02
CA LYS A 55 -19.46 -3.85 -0.57
C LYS A 55 -19.55 -3.82 0.96
N ILE A 56 -18.56 -4.37 1.65
CA ILE A 56 -18.45 -4.34 3.12
C ILE A 56 -18.40 -2.90 3.62
N MET A 57 -17.60 -2.03 3.01
CA MET A 57 -17.49 -0.63 3.39
C MET A 57 -18.81 0.12 3.27
N LYS A 58 -19.60 -0.13 2.22
CA LYS A 58 -20.95 0.46 2.12
C LYS A 58 -21.86 0.00 3.25
N VAL A 59 -21.68 -1.20 3.77
CA VAL A 59 -22.40 -1.65 4.96
C VAL A 59 -21.85 -0.90 6.16
N ILE A 60 -20.56 -1.00 6.47
CA ILE A 60 -19.96 -0.38 7.66
C ILE A 60 -20.23 1.13 7.71
N SER A 61 -20.05 1.85 6.60
CA SER A 61 -20.35 3.28 6.49
C SER A 61 -21.81 3.58 6.89
N ARG A 62 -22.80 2.84 6.37
CA ARG A 62 -24.20 3.01 6.77
C ARG A 62 -24.43 2.78 8.26
N TRP A 63 -23.78 1.77 8.83
CA TRP A 63 -23.88 1.50 10.28
C TRP A 63 -23.27 2.63 11.11
N LEU A 64 -22.14 3.17 10.64
CA LEU A 64 -21.41 4.23 11.31
C LEU A 64 -22.16 5.56 11.27
N HIS A 65 -22.72 5.91 10.12
CA HIS A 65 -23.60 7.08 9.99
C HIS A 65 -24.84 6.96 10.90
N ARG A 66 -25.47 5.78 10.94
CA ARG A 66 -26.58 5.51 11.90
C ARG A 66 -26.14 5.61 13.36
N ALA A 67 -24.93 5.18 13.68
CA ALA A 67 -24.39 5.29 15.04
C ALA A 67 -24.19 6.76 15.46
N LEU A 68 -23.76 7.63 14.53
CA LEU A 68 -23.67 9.08 14.78
C LEU A 68 -25.05 9.69 15.02
N GLU A 69 -26.08 9.27 14.28
CA GLU A 69 -27.46 9.70 14.51
C GLU A 69 -27.98 9.24 15.88
N ALA A 70 -27.75 7.98 16.24
CA ALA A 70 -28.20 7.39 17.50
C ALA A 70 -27.53 8.02 18.73
N LYS A 71 -26.30 8.52 18.59
CA LYS A 71 -25.56 9.20 19.67
C LYS A 71 -25.92 10.68 19.85
N ALA A 72 -26.96 11.17 19.17
CA ALA A 72 -27.41 12.56 19.24
C ALA A 72 -26.29 13.58 18.93
N VAL A 73 -25.35 13.21 18.05
CA VAL A 73 -24.31 14.13 17.56
C VAL A 73 -25.00 15.33 16.89
N ASP A 74 -24.44 16.53 17.04
CA ASP A 74 -24.99 17.74 16.43
C ASP A 74 -25.17 17.56 14.91
N PRO A 75 -26.33 17.93 14.33
CA PRO A 75 -26.59 17.80 12.89
C PRO A 75 -25.53 18.46 11.99
N SER A 76 -24.93 19.57 12.43
CA SER A 76 -23.87 20.28 11.70
C SER A 76 -22.54 19.51 11.69
N LEU A 77 -22.30 18.68 12.72
CA LEU A 77 -21.06 17.92 12.90
C LEU A 77 -21.09 16.53 12.26
N ARG A 78 -22.28 15.95 12.13
CA ARG A 78 -22.50 14.64 11.47
C ARG A 78 -21.85 14.51 10.09
N PRO A 79 -22.06 15.43 9.12
CA PRO A 79 -21.47 15.28 7.79
C PRO A 79 -19.94 15.33 7.83
N PHE A 80 -19.38 16.15 8.72
CA PHE A 80 -17.93 16.23 8.92
C PHE A 80 -17.36 14.89 9.42
N LEU A 81 -17.88 14.36 10.54
CA LEU A 81 -17.43 13.09 11.10
C LEU A 81 -17.71 11.90 10.16
N GLY A 82 -18.88 11.87 9.52
CA GLY A 82 -19.22 10.84 8.54
C GLY A 82 -18.23 10.79 7.38
N SER A 83 -17.86 11.96 6.84
CA SER A 83 -16.88 12.04 5.75
C SER A 83 -15.47 11.61 6.19
N LEU A 84 -15.05 12.00 7.40
CA LEU A 84 -13.76 11.61 7.96
C LEU A 84 -13.68 10.09 8.14
N LEU A 85 -14.73 9.49 8.67
CA LEU A 85 -14.81 8.04 8.85
C LEU A 85 -14.83 7.29 7.52
N ASP A 86 -15.56 7.80 6.52
CA ASP A 86 -15.58 7.22 5.16
C ASP A 86 -14.20 7.27 4.50
N VAL A 87 -13.44 8.36 4.71
CA VAL A 87 -12.05 8.47 4.25
C VAL A 87 -11.15 7.46 4.96
N ILE A 88 -11.25 7.32 6.28
CA ILE A 88 -10.48 6.33 7.05
C ILE A 88 -10.75 4.92 6.54
N LEU A 89 -12.02 4.55 6.36
CA LEU A 89 -12.38 3.24 5.80
C LEU A 89 -11.69 3.04 4.45
N LYS A 90 -11.80 4.01 3.51
CA LYS A 90 -11.18 3.95 2.18
C LYS A 90 -9.67 3.72 2.26
N VAL A 91 -8.99 4.45 3.13
CA VAL A 91 -7.55 4.31 3.37
C VAL A 91 -7.21 2.89 3.84
N VAL A 92 -7.97 2.33 4.79
CA VAL A 92 -7.75 0.97 5.30
C VAL A 92 -7.90 -0.09 4.20
N LEU A 93 -8.91 0.03 3.33
CA LEU A 93 -9.07 -0.90 2.20
C LEU A 93 -7.88 -0.80 1.25
N VAL A 94 -7.46 0.42 0.88
CA VAL A 94 -6.32 0.62 -0.02
C VAL A 94 -5.05 0.02 0.56
N ILE A 95 -4.77 0.26 1.85
CA ILE A 95 -3.62 -0.35 2.54
C ILE A 95 -3.70 -1.87 2.49
N THR A 96 -4.88 -2.45 2.75
CA THR A 96 -5.07 -3.91 2.72
C THR A 96 -4.76 -4.48 1.33
N LEU A 97 -5.19 -3.81 0.26
CA LEU A 97 -4.88 -4.21 -1.12
C LEU A 97 -3.37 -4.11 -1.42
N ILE A 98 -2.74 -3.01 -1.01
CA ILE A 98 -1.29 -2.78 -1.20
C ILE A 98 -0.48 -3.84 -0.44
N THR A 99 -0.85 -4.13 0.82
CA THR A 99 -0.22 -5.17 1.64
C THR A 99 -0.39 -6.56 1.02
N PHE A 100 -1.56 -6.87 0.48
CA PHE A 100 -1.79 -8.16 -0.20
C PHE A 100 -0.90 -8.33 -1.45
N LEU A 101 -0.62 -7.24 -2.15
CA LEU A 101 0.32 -7.23 -3.28
C LEU A 101 1.79 -7.34 -2.85
N GLY A 102 2.09 -7.34 -1.54
CA GLY A 102 3.45 -7.42 -1.01
C GLY A 102 4.22 -6.10 -1.11
N ILE A 103 3.53 -4.98 -1.34
CA ILE A 103 4.14 -3.66 -1.40
C ILE A 103 4.29 -3.14 0.04
N PRO A 104 5.48 -2.66 0.45
CA PRO A 104 5.69 -2.09 1.77
C PRO A 104 4.79 -0.87 2.03
N THR A 105 3.99 -0.91 3.10
CA THR A 105 3.05 0.17 3.44
C THR A 105 3.58 1.20 4.44
N SER A 106 4.80 0.99 4.97
CA SER A 106 5.40 1.84 6.02
C SER A 106 5.40 3.33 5.67
N SER A 107 5.84 3.69 4.45
CA SER A 107 5.86 5.07 3.98
C SER A 107 4.46 5.68 3.87
N PHE A 108 3.45 4.88 3.52
CA PHE A 108 2.05 5.33 3.46
C PHE A 108 1.52 5.62 4.85
N VAL A 109 1.80 4.75 5.82
CA VAL A 109 1.38 4.94 7.22
C VAL A 109 1.99 6.22 7.79
N ALA A 110 3.26 6.51 7.49
CA ALA A 110 3.90 7.76 7.91
C ALA A 110 3.18 9.01 7.34
N VAL A 111 2.87 9.01 6.04
CA VAL A 111 2.16 10.12 5.38
C VAL A 111 0.74 10.28 5.91
N ILE A 112 0.01 9.17 6.10
CA ILE A 112 -1.35 9.18 6.65
C ILE A 112 -1.34 9.67 8.11
N GLY A 113 -0.35 9.26 8.89
CA GLY A 113 -0.16 9.74 10.26
C GLY A 113 0.03 11.26 10.30
N ALA A 114 0.91 11.79 9.45
CA ALA A 114 1.13 13.23 9.33
C ALA A 114 -0.13 13.97 8.84
N ALA A 115 -0.82 13.43 7.83
CA ALA A 115 -2.07 14.00 7.32
C ALA A 115 -3.17 14.01 8.39
N GLY A 116 -3.33 12.92 9.15
CA GLY A 116 -4.30 12.82 10.24
C GLY A 116 -4.01 13.83 11.35
N LEU A 117 -2.74 14.04 11.69
CA LEU A 117 -2.31 15.07 12.64
C LEU A 117 -2.67 16.47 12.12
N ALA A 118 -2.30 16.79 10.88
CA ALA A 118 -2.59 18.09 10.27
C ALA A 118 -4.10 18.36 10.17
N ILE A 119 -4.89 17.35 9.76
CA ILE A 119 -6.35 17.41 9.72
C ILE A 119 -6.89 17.63 11.13
N GLY A 120 -6.45 16.87 12.13
CA GLY A 120 -6.89 17.02 13.52
C GLY A 120 -6.60 18.42 14.10
N LEU A 121 -5.42 18.96 13.82
CA LEU A 121 -5.04 20.32 14.22
C LEU A 121 -5.91 21.37 13.52
N ALA A 122 -6.16 21.23 12.22
CA ALA A 122 -7.04 22.13 11.48
C ALA A 122 -8.49 22.10 12.00
N LEU A 123 -8.95 20.93 12.44
CA LEU A 123 -10.31 20.73 12.95
C LEU A 123 -10.48 21.18 14.40
N SER A 124 -9.41 21.29 15.18
CA SER A 124 -9.48 21.69 16.58
C SER A 124 -10.23 23.02 16.79
N GLY A 125 -9.99 24.02 15.93
CA GLY A 125 -10.69 25.31 15.99
C GLY A 125 -12.14 25.26 15.48
N THR A 126 -12.43 24.37 14.53
CA THR A 126 -13.77 24.21 13.97
C THR A 126 -14.69 23.42 14.93
N LEU A 127 -14.18 22.35 15.53
CA LEU A 127 -14.92 21.49 16.47
C LEU A 127 -15.16 22.11 17.84
N GLN A 128 -14.33 23.07 18.28
CA GLN A 128 -14.52 23.78 19.55
C GLN A 128 -15.62 24.83 19.48
N ASN A 129 -15.96 25.29 18.27
CA ASN A 129 -16.99 26.29 18.03
C ASN A 129 -18.35 25.68 17.64
N PHE A 130 -18.44 24.35 17.64
CA PHE A 130 -19.66 23.57 17.48
C PHE A 130 -19.99 22.87 18.81
#